data_AF-A0A1S3TSN0-F1
#
_entry.id   AF-A0A1S3TSN0-F1
#
_cell.length_a   1.000
_cell.length_b   1.000
_cell.length_c   1.000
_cell.angle_alpha   90.00
_cell.angle_beta   90.00
_cell.angle_gamma   90.00
#
_symmetry.space_group_name_H-M   'P 1'
#
loop_
_entity.id
_entity.type
_entity.pdbx_description
1 polymer ?
#
loop_
_entity_poly.entity_id
_entity_poly.type
_entity_poly.pdbx_seq_one_letter_code
_entity_poly.pdbx_strand_id
1 'polypeptide(L)'
;MATKQLIGDFKEQYRRIHDYAHELLRSNPGSTVKVEVDSVNGEYKGELLTAIGRDPNDQMLPLAYAIVEVENKDTWSWFLQLLVQDLGGNEVCGRCTWMSDQQKGLMHAIDELLPRVDQRFCMRYWSRSLFTNQAVCDSLDNNICEAFNSVIVLARGKPIITMLEEIRLYLMKHWATNRTKVAAMEFTICPKINTMLMEESNLFRYWIPSWSGRKLFEVRHVAVMSNKFTVDLESQKCSCRKWKISGIPCCHAIVAMNYYNEDPKNFIPSCFTRSTYEATYAAMIYPVNGQLLWEKTSFVDVLPPLIRKLPGRPKKKRKLEA
;
A
#
# COMPACT_ATOMS: atom_id res chain seq x y z
N MET A 1 27.60 19.25 24.61
CA MET A 1 27.10 18.10 25.40
C MET A 1 25.98 17.36 24.69
N ALA A 2 24.97 18.06 24.16
CA ALA A 2 23.88 17.45 23.38
C ALA A 2 24.34 16.51 22.24
N THR A 3 25.32 16.91 21.42
CA THR A 3 25.83 16.07 20.32
C THR A 3 26.54 14.80 20.80
N LYS A 4 27.22 14.81 21.96
CA LYS A 4 27.86 13.62 22.53
C LYS A 4 26.83 12.65 23.13
N GLN A 5 25.77 13.17 23.75
CA GLN A 5 24.62 12.37 24.19
C GLN A 5 23.86 11.77 23.00
N LEU A 6 23.64 12.54 21.93
CA LEU A 6 23.00 12.07 20.69
C LEU A 6 23.82 11.00 19.97
N ILE A 7 25.16 11.17 19.91
CA ILE A 7 26.08 10.17 19.33
C ILE A 7 26.19 8.93 20.23
N GLY A 8 26.14 9.10 21.56
CA GLY A 8 26.12 8.01 22.53
C GLY A 8 24.84 7.17 22.43
N ASP A 9 23.69 7.83 22.38
CA ASP A 9 22.37 7.23 22.15
C ASP A 9 22.31 6.53 20.79
N PHE A 10 22.85 7.13 19.74
CA PHE A 10 22.93 6.50 18.41
C PHE A 10 23.68 5.16 18.43
N LYS A 11 24.91 5.11 18.98
CA LYS A 11 25.70 3.86 19.03
C LYS A 11 25.03 2.79 19.90
N GLU A 12 24.50 3.20 21.04
CA GLU A 12 23.88 2.27 21.99
C GLU A 12 22.62 1.64 21.40
N GLN A 13 21.82 2.39 20.63
CA GLN A 13 20.65 1.82 19.99
C GLN A 13 20.99 0.73 18.98
N TYR A 14 22.10 0.82 18.23
CA TYR A 14 22.51 -0.30 17.37
C TYR A 14 22.85 -1.56 18.17
N ARG A 15 23.57 -1.42 19.29
CA ARG A 15 23.89 -2.58 20.15
C ARG A 15 22.64 -3.29 20.67
N ARG A 16 21.57 -2.54 20.93
CA ARG A 16 20.30 -3.04 21.47
C ARG A 16 19.31 -3.52 20.38
N ILE A 17 19.69 -3.55 19.10
CA ILE A 17 18.78 -3.95 18.01
C ILE A 17 18.22 -5.36 18.19
N HIS A 18 19.06 -6.32 18.58
CA HIS A 18 18.61 -7.70 18.78
C HIS A 18 17.68 -7.83 19.99
N ASP A 19 17.93 -7.09 21.07
CA ASP A 19 17.06 -7.02 22.24
C ASP A 19 15.69 -6.44 21.87
N TYR A 20 15.69 -5.36 21.09
CA TYR A 20 14.46 -4.76 20.59
C TYR A 20 13.68 -5.71 19.66
N ALA A 21 14.37 -6.38 18.74
CA ALA A 21 13.77 -7.37 17.85
C ALA A 21 13.14 -8.54 18.64
N HIS A 22 13.83 -9.03 19.67
CA HIS A 22 13.31 -10.07 20.55
C HIS A 22 12.05 -9.60 21.29
N GLU A 23 12.07 -8.40 21.85
CA GLU A 23 10.94 -7.83 22.57
C GLU A 23 9.71 -7.59 21.65
N LEU A 24 9.93 -7.19 20.38
CA LEU A 24 8.87 -7.08 19.38
C LEU A 24 8.19 -8.42 19.16
N LEU A 25 8.96 -9.49 18.95
CA LEU A 25 8.45 -10.84 18.72
C LEU A 25 7.76 -11.42 19.96
N ARG A 26 8.28 -11.14 21.16
CA ARG A 26 7.68 -11.54 22.43
C ARG A 26 6.29 -10.92 22.60
N SER A 27 6.15 -9.63 22.29
CA SER A 27 4.90 -8.89 22.48
C SER A 27 3.91 -9.09 21.32
N ASN A 28 4.40 -9.33 20.11
CA ASN A 28 3.62 -9.45 18.88
C ASN A 28 3.90 -10.80 18.18
N PRO A 29 3.43 -11.93 18.77
CA PRO A 29 3.66 -13.26 18.19
C PRO A 29 3.07 -13.34 16.78
N GLY A 30 3.79 -14.00 15.87
CA GLY A 30 3.43 -14.11 14.46
C GLY A 30 3.90 -12.96 13.57
N SER A 31 4.54 -11.93 14.14
CA SER A 31 5.24 -10.91 13.36
C SER A 31 6.56 -11.44 12.77
N THR A 32 7.00 -10.86 11.66
CA THR A 32 8.33 -11.10 11.09
C THR A 32 9.26 -9.94 11.46
N VAL A 33 10.37 -10.26 12.14
CA VAL A 33 11.46 -9.30 12.41
C VAL A 33 12.78 -9.94 11.99
N LYS A 34 13.51 -9.25 11.11
CA LYS A 34 14.80 -9.71 10.58
C LYS A 34 15.87 -8.65 10.81
N VAL A 35 17.03 -9.11 11.28
CA VAL A 35 18.24 -8.31 11.47
C VAL A 35 19.36 -9.07 10.81
N GLU A 36 19.91 -8.50 9.74
CA GLU A 36 21.08 -9.02 9.03
C GLU A 36 22.18 -7.98 9.07
N VAL A 37 23.42 -8.43 9.32
CA VAL A 37 24.58 -7.57 9.49
C VAL A 37 25.67 -8.06 8.55
N ASP A 38 26.05 -7.21 7.59
CA ASP A 38 27.17 -7.49 6.72
C ASP A 38 28.51 -7.21 7.41
N SER A 39 29.51 -8.05 7.12
CA SER A 39 30.88 -7.88 7.61
C SER A 39 31.67 -6.79 6.89
N VAL A 40 31.08 -6.12 5.90
CA VAL A 40 31.77 -5.15 5.05
C VAL A 40 31.70 -3.75 5.65
N ASN A 41 32.85 -3.21 6.04
CA ASN A 41 32.98 -1.83 6.51
C ASN A 41 32.84 -0.85 5.34
N GLY A 42 31.64 -0.33 5.11
CA GLY A 42 31.35 0.72 4.13
C GLY A 42 30.73 1.97 4.76
N GLU A 43 30.84 3.10 4.07
CA GLU A 43 30.10 4.32 4.39
C GLU A 43 28.70 4.29 3.75
N TYR A 44 27.66 4.25 4.58
CA TYR A 44 26.28 4.15 4.16
C TYR A 44 25.44 5.33 4.69
N LYS A 45 24.36 5.62 3.97
CA LYS A 45 23.39 6.66 4.37
C LYS A 45 22.25 6.05 5.20
N GLY A 46 21.94 4.77 4.97
CA GLY A 46 20.69 4.16 5.41
C GLY A 46 19.53 4.63 4.56
N GLU A 47 18.78 3.69 3.97
CA GLU A 47 17.54 3.95 3.25
C GLU A 47 16.39 3.18 3.93
N LEU A 48 15.22 3.80 3.97
CA LEU A 48 14.02 3.19 4.53
C LEU A 48 13.16 2.69 3.36
N LEU A 49 13.04 1.38 3.24
CA LEU A 49 12.13 0.73 2.32
C LEU A 49 10.77 0.57 3.00
N THR A 50 9.69 0.77 2.26
CA THR A 50 8.31 0.68 2.78
C THR A 50 7.39 0.05 1.74
N ALA A 51 6.53 -0.87 2.17
CA ALA A 51 5.43 -1.39 1.37
C ALA A 51 4.11 -0.98 2.02
N ILE A 52 3.27 -0.26 1.28
CA ILE A 52 2.01 0.30 1.77
C ILE A 52 0.86 -0.20 0.89
N GLY A 53 -0.11 -0.86 1.50
CA GLY A 53 -1.39 -1.20 0.88
C GLY A 53 -2.39 -0.06 0.94
N ARG A 54 -3.51 -0.25 0.25
CA ARG A 54 -4.67 0.65 0.25
C ARG A 54 -5.91 -0.14 0.62
N ASP A 55 -6.69 0.36 1.56
CA ASP A 55 -8.00 -0.21 1.85
C ASP A 55 -9.12 0.41 0.96
N PRO A 56 -10.32 -0.19 0.91
CA PRO A 56 -11.43 0.32 0.10
C PRO A 56 -11.94 1.72 0.42
N ASN A 57 -11.54 2.30 1.56
CA ASN A 57 -11.90 3.65 2.00
C ASN A 57 -10.71 4.62 1.89
N ASP A 58 -9.76 4.30 1.00
CA ASP A 58 -8.57 5.10 0.71
C ASP A 58 -7.65 5.31 1.92
N GLN A 59 -7.75 4.47 2.96
CA GLN A 59 -6.78 4.52 4.05
C GLN A 59 -5.50 3.79 3.64
N MET A 60 -4.39 4.33 4.11
CA MET A 60 -3.10 3.66 4.02
C MET A 60 -3.11 2.43 4.91
N LEU A 61 -2.56 1.33 4.40
CA LEU A 61 -2.36 0.09 5.13
C LEU A 61 -0.88 -0.27 5.08
N PRO A 62 -0.01 0.33 5.91
CA PRO A 62 1.41 -0.02 5.92
C PRO A 62 1.61 -1.50 6.25
N LEU A 63 2.28 -2.24 5.36
CA LEU A 63 2.43 -3.70 5.45
C LEU A 63 3.80 -4.09 6.03
N ALA A 64 4.87 -3.47 5.53
CA ALA A 64 6.22 -3.75 5.95
C ALA A 64 7.13 -2.53 5.76
N TYR A 65 8.19 -2.45 6.55
CA TYR A 65 9.26 -1.47 6.38
C TYR A 65 10.61 -2.07 6.82
N ALA A 66 11.70 -1.61 6.21
CA ALA A 66 13.04 -2.07 6.50
C ALA A 66 14.06 -0.94 6.37
N ILE A 67 15.10 -0.97 7.20
CA ILE A 67 16.27 -0.09 7.07
C ILE A 67 17.34 -0.91 6.37
N VAL A 68 17.80 -0.43 5.22
CA VAL A 68 18.88 -1.04 4.43
C VAL A 68 20.01 -0.05 4.25
N GLU A 69 21.20 -0.56 3.99
CA GLU A 69 22.42 0.23 3.82
C GLU A 69 22.39 1.06 2.52
N VAL A 70 21.84 0.48 1.45
CA VAL A 70 21.65 1.13 0.14
C VAL A 70 20.42 0.57 -0.57
N GLU A 71 19.75 1.42 -1.35
CA GLU A 71 18.64 0.99 -2.19
C GLU A 71 19.16 0.46 -3.53
N ASN A 72 19.26 -0.87 -3.67
CA ASN A 72 19.73 -1.57 -4.86
C ASN A 72 18.87 -2.80 -5.16
N LYS A 73 19.21 -3.57 -6.20
CA LYS A 73 18.44 -4.78 -6.58
C LYS A 73 18.43 -5.82 -5.45
N ASP A 74 19.57 -6.04 -4.79
CA ASP A 74 19.74 -7.11 -3.81
C ASP A 74 18.94 -6.80 -2.54
N THR A 75 19.00 -5.56 -2.04
CA THR A 75 18.23 -5.12 -0.88
C THR A 75 16.72 -5.10 -1.15
N TRP A 76 16.31 -4.70 -2.35
CA TRP A 76 14.91 -4.84 -2.76
C TRP A 76 14.47 -6.30 -2.88
N SER A 77 15.31 -7.19 -3.40
CA SER A 77 14.99 -8.61 -3.53
C SER A 77 14.82 -9.25 -2.17
N TRP A 78 15.72 -8.97 -1.23
CA TRP A 78 15.60 -9.42 0.16
C TRP A 78 14.31 -8.94 0.83
N PHE A 79 14.03 -7.63 0.74
CA PHE A 79 12.82 -7.05 1.33
C PHE A 79 11.54 -7.64 0.73
N LEU A 80 11.49 -7.78 -0.60
CA LEU A 80 10.33 -8.32 -1.30
C LEU A 80 10.13 -9.82 -1.06
N GLN A 81 11.21 -10.60 -0.91
CA GLN A 81 11.09 -12.02 -0.56
C GLN A 81 10.39 -12.21 0.79
N LEU A 82 10.80 -11.46 1.80
CA LEU A 82 10.16 -11.47 3.12
C LEU A 82 8.69 -11.05 3.04
N LEU A 83 8.42 -9.93 2.35
CA LEU A 83 7.05 -9.44 2.17
C LEU A 83 6.16 -10.44 1.43
N VAL A 84 6.65 -11.04 0.35
CA VAL A 84 5.89 -12.02 -0.44
C VAL A 84 5.60 -13.25 0.41
N GLN A 85 6.55 -13.72 1.22
CA GLN A 85 6.33 -14.83 2.14
C GLN A 85 5.23 -14.48 3.17
N ASP A 86 5.31 -13.32 3.81
CA ASP A 86 4.33 -12.87 4.81
C ASP A 86 2.92 -12.66 4.22
N LEU A 87 2.83 -12.28 2.94
CA LEU A 87 1.56 -12.11 2.22
C LEU A 87 0.96 -13.43 1.69
N GLY A 88 1.61 -14.58 1.92
CA GLY A 88 1.11 -15.90 1.51
C GLY A 88 1.71 -16.44 0.20
N GLY A 89 2.85 -15.92 -0.22
CA GLY A 89 3.66 -16.43 -1.33
C GLY A 89 3.25 -15.90 -2.71
N ASN A 90 3.96 -16.41 -3.73
CA ASN A 90 3.86 -15.91 -5.11
C ASN A 90 2.46 -16.06 -5.72
N GLU A 91 1.69 -17.08 -5.33
CA GLU A 91 0.35 -17.28 -5.87
C GLU A 91 -0.60 -16.16 -5.46
N VAL A 92 -0.54 -15.75 -4.19
CA VAL A 92 -1.36 -14.64 -3.66
C VAL A 92 -0.84 -13.32 -4.23
N CYS A 93 0.46 -13.07 -4.11
CA CYS A 93 1.09 -11.84 -4.56
C CYS A 93 1.02 -11.63 -6.08
N GLY A 94 0.98 -12.70 -6.87
CA GLY A 94 0.81 -12.67 -8.33
C GLY A 94 -0.60 -12.25 -8.77
N ARG A 95 -1.57 -12.24 -7.86
CA ARG A 95 -2.93 -11.70 -8.09
C ARG A 95 -3.07 -10.25 -7.62
N CYS A 96 -2.04 -9.70 -6.97
CA CYS A 96 -2.00 -8.31 -6.54
C CYS A 96 -1.48 -7.40 -7.67
N THR A 97 -1.83 -6.12 -7.60
CA THR A 97 -1.15 -5.09 -8.38
C THR A 97 -0.07 -4.44 -7.53
N TRP A 98 1.12 -4.32 -8.11
CA TRP A 98 2.26 -3.68 -7.49
C TRP A 98 2.48 -2.30 -8.10
N MET A 99 2.60 -1.26 -7.26
CA MET A 99 2.82 0.11 -7.72
C MET A 99 4.16 0.61 -7.21
N SER A 100 4.98 1.17 -8.10
CA SER A 100 6.30 1.71 -7.75
C SER A 100 6.67 2.95 -8.57
N ASP A 101 7.74 3.61 -8.14
CA ASP A 101 8.33 4.80 -8.78
C ASP A 101 9.36 4.46 -9.87
N GLN A 102 9.39 3.21 -10.35
CA GLN A 102 10.32 2.69 -11.38
C GLN A 102 11.80 2.75 -10.99
N GLN A 103 12.12 2.70 -9.69
CA GLN A 103 13.51 2.55 -9.27
C GLN A 103 14.09 1.26 -9.88
N LYS A 104 15.23 1.37 -10.57
CA LYS A 104 15.75 0.29 -11.44
C LYS A 104 15.99 -1.02 -10.68
N GLY A 105 16.49 -0.93 -9.45
CA GLY A 105 16.71 -2.10 -8.59
C GLY A 105 15.41 -2.82 -8.25
N LEU A 106 14.38 -2.06 -7.88
CA LEU A 106 13.05 -2.57 -7.54
C LEU A 106 12.37 -3.28 -8.72
N MET A 107 12.40 -2.70 -9.92
CA MET A 107 11.76 -3.31 -11.09
C MET A 107 12.36 -4.69 -11.40
N HIS A 108 13.69 -4.79 -11.39
CA HIS A 108 14.37 -6.06 -11.62
C HIS A 108 14.08 -7.09 -10.52
N ALA A 109 13.97 -6.65 -9.25
CA ALA A 109 13.61 -7.54 -8.15
C ALA A 109 12.18 -8.09 -8.29
N ILE A 110 11.20 -7.25 -8.65
CA ILE A 110 9.81 -7.71 -8.88
C ILE A 110 9.73 -8.66 -10.06
N ASP A 111 10.39 -8.35 -11.18
CA ASP A 111 10.37 -9.21 -12.38
C ASP A 111 10.92 -10.62 -12.12
N GLU A 112 11.93 -10.73 -11.25
CA GLU A 112 12.52 -12.00 -10.86
C GLU A 112 11.65 -12.77 -9.85
N LEU A 113 11.11 -12.08 -8.84
CA LEU A 113 10.35 -12.71 -7.76
C LEU A 113 8.90 -13.01 -8.15
N LEU A 114 8.26 -12.13 -8.91
CA LEU A 114 6.84 -12.19 -9.27
C LEU A 114 6.70 -11.99 -10.80
N PRO A 115 7.17 -12.94 -11.61
CA PRO A 115 7.17 -12.79 -13.06
C PRO A 115 5.73 -12.60 -13.57
N ARG A 116 5.55 -11.58 -14.43
CA ARG A 116 4.26 -11.23 -15.07
C ARG A 116 3.19 -10.67 -14.12
N VAL A 117 3.55 -10.26 -12.91
CA VAL A 117 2.62 -9.55 -12.03
C VAL A 117 2.19 -8.23 -12.65
N ASP A 118 0.96 -7.80 -12.38
CA ASP A 118 0.47 -6.50 -12.84
C ASP A 118 1.21 -5.36 -12.12
N GLN A 119 2.20 -4.78 -12.79
CA GLN A 119 2.94 -3.62 -12.31
C GLN A 119 2.34 -2.34 -12.89
N ARG A 120 2.04 -1.39 -12.02
CA ARG A 120 1.68 -0.02 -12.41
C ARG A 120 2.79 0.92 -11.99
N PHE A 121 3.07 1.88 -12.86
CA PHE A 121 4.09 2.86 -12.59
C PHE A 121 3.48 4.21 -12.31
N CYS A 122 3.95 4.86 -11.25
CA CYS A 122 3.53 6.21 -10.89
C CYS A 122 4.04 7.21 -11.95
N MET A 123 3.24 7.42 -12.99
CA MET A 123 3.47 8.44 -14.00
C MET A 123 2.22 9.30 -14.13
N ARG A 124 2.40 10.62 -14.20
CA ARG A 124 1.30 11.61 -14.32
C ARG A 124 0.35 11.35 -15.49
N TYR A 125 0.72 10.52 -16.46
CA TYR A 125 -0.09 10.17 -17.62
C TYR A 125 0.05 8.68 -17.94
N TRP A 126 -0.84 7.85 -17.40
CA TRP A 126 -1.02 6.45 -17.83
C TRP A 126 -2.43 6.27 -18.42
N SER A 127 -2.54 5.44 -19.46
CA SER A 127 -3.82 5.10 -20.06
C SER A 127 -4.41 3.86 -19.34
N ARG A 128 -5.66 4.00 -18.87
CA ARG A 128 -6.44 2.88 -18.28
C ARG A 128 -6.58 1.67 -19.21
N SER A 129 -6.21 1.80 -20.48
CA SER A 129 -6.23 0.72 -21.47
C SER A 129 -5.22 -0.40 -21.19
N LEU A 130 -4.13 -0.11 -20.48
CA LEU A 130 -3.08 -1.09 -20.16
C LEU A 130 -3.37 -1.90 -18.90
N PHE A 131 -4.37 -1.51 -18.11
CA PHE A 131 -4.70 -2.21 -16.87
C PHE A 131 -5.16 -3.63 -17.15
N THR A 132 -4.59 -4.58 -16.40
CA THR A 132 -5.14 -5.93 -16.34
C THR A 132 -6.44 -5.91 -15.52
N ASN A 133 -7.09 -7.06 -15.44
CA ASN A 133 -8.32 -7.22 -14.66
C ASN A 133 -8.07 -8.03 -13.37
N GLN A 134 -6.80 -8.13 -12.94
CA GLN A 134 -6.45 -8.85 -11.71
C GLN A 134 -6.77 -8.02 -10.47
N ALA A 135 -6.39 -6.73 -10.47
CA ALA A 135 -6.76 -5.82 -9.39
C ALA A 135 -8.06 -5.07 -9.67
N VAL A 136 -8.85 -4.99 -8.61
CA VAL A 136 -10.12 -4.27 -8.53
C VAL A 136 -9.83 -2.85 -7.99
N CYS A 137 -9.06 -2.06 -8.74
CA CYS A 137 -8.64 -0.72 -8.34
C CYS A 137 -8.33 0.13 -9.58
N ASP A 138 -8.87 1.34 -9.65
CA ASP A 138 -8.66 2.27 -10.76
C ASP A 138 -7.66 3.40 -10.47
N SER A 139 -7.01 3.37 -9.30
CA SER A 139 -5.99 4.36 -8.92
C SER A 139 -4.76 4.29 -9.84
N LEU A 140 -4.22 5.47 -10.15
CA LEU A 140 -3.11 5.71 -11.09
C LEU A 140 -1.88 6.33 -10.42
N ASP A 141 -1.95 6.67 -9.13
CA ASP A 141 -0.96 7.51 -8.45
C ASP A 141 -0.39 6.84 -7.20
N ASN A 142 0.81 7.28 -6.80
CA ASN A 142 1.50 6.83 -5.60
C ASN A 142 1.25 7.75 -4.39
N ASN A 143 0.11 8.46 -4.38
CA ASN A 143 -0.21 9.41 -3.31
C ASN A 143 -0.17 8.77 -1.92
N ILE A 144 -0.42 7.46 -1.82
CA ILE A 144 -0.38 6.71 -0.56
C ILE A 144 1.04 6.59 0.00
N CYS A 145 2.04 6.27 -0.82
CA CYS A 145 3.42 6.23 -0.33
C CYS A 145 3.92 7.65 0.01
N GLU A 146 3.51 8.66 -0.75
CA GLU A 146 3.84 10.06 -0.43
C GLU A 146 3.22 10.52 0.90
N ALA A 147 1.95 10.16 1.14
CA ALA A 147 1.26 10.43 2.40
C ALA A 147 1.94 9.72 3.57
N PHE A 148 2.31 8.44 3.43
CA PHE A 148 3.00 7.70 4.49
C PHE A 148 4.37 8.32 4.78
N ASN A 149 5.16 8.63 3.74
CA ASN A 149 6.45 9.31 3.88
C ASN A 149 6.34 10.65 4.62
N SER A 150 5.26 11.39 4.38
CA SER A 150 4.98 12.65 5.07
C SER A 150 4.68 12.45 6.55
N VAL A 151 3.96 11.39 6.91
CA VAL A 151 3.66 11.03 8.30
C VAL A 151 4.94 10.71 9.08
N ILE A 152 5.84 9.93 8.50
CA ILE A 152 7.04 9.42 9.20
C ILE A 152 8.26 10.35 9.09
N VAL A 153 8.11 11.54 8.49
CA VAL A 153 9.25 12.44 8.21
C VAL A 153 10.05 12.81 9.47
N LEU A 154 9.37 13.01 10.61
CA LEU A 154 10.01 13.32 11.88
C LEU A 154 10.70 12.10 12.49
N ALA A 155 10.04 10.94 12.42
CA ALA A 155 10.59 9.67 12.91
C ALA A 155 11.88 9.32 12.17
N ARG A 156 11.95 9.55 10.84
CA ARG A 156 13.14 9.31 10.02
C ARG A 156 14.38 10.10 10.42
N GLY A 157 14.22 11.19 11.18
CA GLY A 157 15.33 11.97 11.72
C GLY A 157 15.86 11.46 13.07
N LYS A 158 15.28 10.40 13.62
CA LYS A 158 15.61 9.86 14.95
C LYS A 158 16.63 8.72 14.86
N PRO A 159 17.32 8.40 15.97
CA PRO A 159 18.09 7.16 16.09
C PRO A 159 17.25 5.91 15.79
N ILE A 160 17.91 4.82 15.37
CA ILE A 160 17.25 3.68 14.71
C ILE A 160 16.11 3.06 15.52
N ILE A 161 16.30 2.73 16.80
CA ILE A 161 15.23 2.14 17.61
C ILE A 161 14.15 3.18 17.90
N THR A 162 14.50 4.43 18.17
CA THR A 162 13.51 5.50 18.36
C THR A 162 12.64 5.70 17.10
N MET A 163 13.25 5.67 15.92
CA MET A 163 12.54 5.75 14.64
C MET A 163 11.57 4.56 14.48
N LEU A 164 12.06 3.35 14.72
CA LEU A 164 11.26 2.12 14.64
C LEU A 164 10.08 2.15 15.61
N GLU A 165 10.28 2.65 16.83
CA GLU A 165 9.23 2.80 17.85
C GLU A 165 8.20 3.86 17.47
N GLU A 166 8.62 5.02 16.94
CA GLU A 166 7.68 6.05 16.47
C GLU A 166 6.81 5.53 15.31
N ILE A 167 7.40 4.78 14.38
CA ILE A 167 6.65 4.12 13.29
C ILE A 167 5.69 3.08 13.87
N ARG A 168 6.15 2.17 14.75
CA ARG A 168 5.31 1.15 15.38
C ARG A 168 4.13 1.77 16.14
N LEU A 169 4.37 2.83 16.92
CA LEU A 169 3.31 3.53 17.65
C LEU A 169 2.30 4.19 16.72
N TYR A 170 2.74 4.74 15.59
CA TYR A 170 1.83 5.24 14.56
C TYR A 170 0.94 4.12 14.03
N LEU A 171 1.52 2.98 13.64
CA LEU A 171 0.77 1.82 13.13
C LEU A 171 -0.21 1.29 14.18
N MET A 172 0.22 1.13 15.43
CA MET A 172 -0.61 0.69 16.54
C MET A 172 -1.84 1.59 16.73
N LYS A 173 -1.64 2.91 16.75
CA LYS A 173 -2.74 3.89 16.86
C LYS A 173 -3.65 3.86 15.63
N HIS A 174 -3.07 3.71 14.44
CA HIS A 174 -3.82 3.63 13.19
C HIS A 174 -4.75 2.41 13.15
N TRP A 175 -4.24 1.22 13.49
CA TRP A 175 -5.04 -0.01 13.59
C TRP A 175 -6.14 0.11 14.63
N ALA A 176 -5.82 0.62 15.83
CA ALA A 176 -6.81 0.83 16.88
C ALA A 176 -7.91 1.81 16.43
N THR A 177 -7.53 2.92 15.79
CA THR A 177 -8.47 3.93 15.30
C THR A 177 -9.41 3.34 14.23
N ASN A 178 -8.88 2.58 13.27
CA ASN A 178 -9.72 1.99 12.21
C ASN A 178 -10.65 0.90 12.75
N ARG A 179 -10.23 0.12 13.74
CA ARG A 179 -11.12 -0.81 14.47
C ARG A 179 -12.26 -0.08 15.17
N THR A 180 -11.98 1.00 15.88
CA THR A 180 -13.02 1.80 16.55
C THR A 180 -13.97 2.43 15.52
N LYS A 181 -13.45 2.93 14.39
CA LYS A 181 -14.26 3.48 13.30
C LYS A 181 -15.23 2.44 12.72
N VAL A 182 -14.75 1.24 12.37
CA VAL A 182 -15.63 0.21 11.78
C VAL A 182 -16.65 -0.30 12.79
N ALA A 183 -16.29 -0.42 14.07
CA ALA A 183 -17.23 -0.79 15.12
C ALA A 183 -18.35 0.26 15.30
N ALA A 184 -18.04 1.55 15.13
CA ALA A 184 -18.98 2.65 15.33
C ALA A 184 -19.85 2.96 14.10
N MET A 185 -19.45 2.54 12.90
CA MET A 185 -20.16 2.85 11.65
C MET A 185 -21.01 1.66 11.19
N GLU A 186 -22.24 1.89 10.72
CA GLU A 186 -23.09 0.87 10.11
C GLU A 186 -23.01 0.94 8.58
N PHE A 187 -22.55 -0.14 7.95
CA PHE A 187 -22.49 -0.27 6.49
C PHE A 187 -22.32 -1.73 6.07
N THR A 188 -22.80 -2.09 4.88
CA THR A 188 -22.51 -3.41 4.26
C THR A 188 -21.35 -3.30 3.27
N ILE A 189 -21.36 -2.24 2.47
CA ILE A 189 -20.34 -1.87 1.48
C ILE A 189 -19.60 -0.64 2.01
N CYS A 190 -18.27 -0.63 1.89
CA CYS A 190 -17.42 0.47 2.31
C CYS A 190 -17.97 1.83 1.79
N PRO A 191 -18.11 2.85 2.66
CA PRO A 191 -18.77 4.11 2.32
C PRO A 191 -18.25 4.76 1.03
N LYS A 192 -16.93 4.77 0.81
CA LYS A 192 -16.33 5.35 -0.40
C LYS A 192 -16.79 4.65 -1.67
N ILE A 193 -16.86 3.32 -1.64
CA ILE A 193 -17.32 2.48 -2.74
C ILE A 193 -18.82 2.72 -3.01
N ASN A 194 -19.62 2.84 -1.95
CA ASN A 194 -21.04 3.16 -2.08
C ASN A 194 -21.25 4.56 -2.69
N THR A 195 -20.46 5.57 -2.30
CA THR A 195 -20.46 6.90 -2.93
C THR A 195 -20.14 6.82 -4.42
N MET A 196 -19.09 6.08 -4.81
CA MET A 196 -18.73 5.90 -6.22
C MET A 196 -19.86 5.22 -7.03
N LEU A 197 -20.53 4.21 -6.44
CA LEU A 197 -21.67 3.55 -7.08
C LEU A 197 -22.86 4.50 -7.26
N MET A 198 -23.14 5.37 -6.28
CA MET A 198 -24.19 6.39 -6.37
C MET A 198 -23.88 7.43 -7.45
N GLU A 199 -22.62 7.87 -7.57
CA GLU A 199 -22.18 8.78 -8.63
C GLU A 199 -22.42 8.17 -10.02
N GLU A 200 -22.06 6.90 -10.23
CA GLU A 200 -22.37 6.19 -11.48
C GLU A 200 -23.86 6.03 -11.71
N SER A 201 -24.61 5.73 -10.65
CA SER A 201 -26.06 5.59 -10.71
C SER A 201 -26.72 6.88 -11.18
N ASN A 202 -26.22 8.06 -10.80
CA ASN A 202 -26.79 9.35 -11.23
C ASN A 202 -26.68 9.63 -12.75
N LEU A 203 -25.80 8.91 -13.45
CA LEU A 203 -25.58 9.05 -14.88
C LEU A 203 -26.51 8.17 -15.72
N PHE A 204 -27.26 7.24 -15.10
CA PHE A 204 -28.12 6.27 -15.81
C PHE A 204 -29.12 6.93 -16.78
N ARG A 205 -29.62 8.12 -16.42
CA ARG A 205 -30.62 8.90 -17.17
C ARG A 205 -30.21 9.25 -18.61
N TYR A 206 -28.90 9.19 -18.91
CA TYR A 206 -28.35 9.52 -20.22
C TYR A 206 -28.24 8.30 -21.15
N TRP A 207 -28.69 7.12 -20.70
CA TRP A 207 -28.45 5.86 -21.39
C TRP A 207 -29.73 5.06 -21.55
N ILE A 208 -29.88 4.42 -22.71
CA ILE A 208 -31.03 3.57 -23.05
C ILE A 208 -30.51 2.15 -23.31
N PRO A 209 -30.99 1.14 -22.58
CA PRO A 209 -30.63 -0.25 -22.83
C PRO A 209 -31.43 -0.82 -24.01
N SER A 210 -30.84 -1.75 -24.72
CA SER A 210 -31.47 -2.57 -25.75
C SER A 210 -31.01 -4.01 -25.56
N TRP A 211 -31.95 -4.82 -25.10
CA TRP A 211 -31.72 -6.22 -24.77
C TRP A 211 -31.61 -7.07 -26.04
N SER A 212 -30.56 -7.87 -26.16
CA SER A 212 -30.36 -8.77 -27.31
C SER A 212 -30.71 -10.23 -27.00
N GLY A 213 -30.97 -10.57 -25.74
CA GLY A 213 -31.14 -11.94 -25.26
C GLY A 213 -30.19 -12.28 -24.09
N ARG A 214 -30.56 -13.25 -23.25
CA ARG A 214 -29.81 -13.60 -22.02
C ARG A 214 -29.58 -12.36 -21.14
N LYS A 215 -28.40 -12.18 -20.53
CA LYS A 215 -28.02 -10.96 -19.80
C LYS A 215 -27.12 -10.03 -20.63
N LEU A 216 -27.34 -9.97 -21.96
CA LEU A 216 -26.58 -9.15 -22.91
C LEU A 216 -27.37 -7.95 -23.42
N PHE A 217 -26.69 -6.80 -23.49
CA PHE A 217 -27.29 -5.51 -23.83
C PHE A 217 -26.37 -4.67 -24.72
N GLU A 218 -26.99 -3.94 -25.65
CA GLU A 218 -26.43 -2.71 -26.21
C GLU A 218 -26.98 -1.53 -25.39
N VAL A 219 -26.11 -0.64 -24.92
CA VAL A 219 -26.49 0.56 -24.17
C VAL A 219 -26.03 1.78 -24.94
N ARG A 220 -26.98 2.61 -25.38
CA ARG A 220 -26.73 3.79 -26.21
C ARG A 220 -26.98 5.09 -25.46
N HIS A 221 -26.22 6.13 -25.76
CA HIS A 221 -26.48 7.46 -25.22
C HIS A 221 -27.76 8.04 -25.82
N VAL A 222 -28.54 8.77 -25.02
CA VAL A 222 -29.83 9.35 -25.44
C VAL A 222 -29.70 10.34 -26.61
N ALA A 223 -28.58 11.07 -26.68
CA ALA A 223 -28.38 12.17 -27.65
C ALA A 223 -27.23 11.94 -28.63
N VAL A 224 -26.36 10.95 -28.41
CA VAL A 224 -25.12 10.77 -29.18
C VAL A 224 -25.09 9.34 -29.71
N MET A 225 -25.58 9.15 -30.94
CA MET A 225 -25.79 7.81 -31.50
C MET A 225 -24.51 6.98 -31.65
N SER A 226 -23.35 7.62 -31.79
CA SER A 226 -22.06 6.93 -31.85
C SER A 226 -21.60 6.37 -30.49
N ASN A 227 -22.11 6.91 -29.38
CA ASN A 227 -21.77 6.45 -28.04
C ASN A 227 -22.64 5.26 -27.66
N LYS A 228 -22.11 4.06 -27.91
CA LYS A 228 -22.73 2.78 -27.57
C LYS A 228 -21.73 1.83 -26.93
N PHE A 229 -22.22 1.07 -25.96
CA PHE A 229 -21.43 0.11 -25.20
C PHE A 229 -22.15 -1.23 -25.15
N THR A 230 -21.38 -2.31 -25.21
CA THR A 230 -21.91 -3.65 -24.95
C THR A 230 -21.76 -3.95 -23.46
N VAL A 231 -22.81 -4.52 -22.86
CA VAL A 231 -22.85 -4.91 -21.46
C VAL A 231 -23.27 -6.37 -21.36
N ASP A 232 -22.54 -7.12 -20.57
CA ASP A 232 -22.79 -8.50 -20.22
C ASP A 232 -22.82 -8.62 -18.70
N LEU A 233 -24.01 -8.81 -18.13
CA LEU A 233 -24.15 -8.89 -16.67
C LEU A 233 -23.72 -10.26 -16.13
N GLU A 234 -23.71 -11.31 -16.96
CA GLU A 234 -23.30 -12.65 -16.54
C GLU A 234 -21.78 -12.72 -16.36
N SER A 235 -21.04 -12.18 -17.33
CA SER A 235 -19.57 -12.10 -17.23
C SER A 235 -19.05 -10.84 -16.53
N GLN A 236 -19.95 -9.99 -16.01
CA GLN A 236 -19.67 -8.73 -15.33
C GLN A 236 -18.78 -7.77 -16.14
N LYS A 237 -19.12 -7.61 -17.43
CA LYS A 237 -18.32 -6.82 -18.38
C LYS A 237 -19.13 -5.70 -19.00
N CYS A 238 -18.46 -4.56 -19.17
CA CYS A 238 -18.90 -3.49 -20.04
C CYS A 238 -17.74 -3.09 -20.96
N SER A 239 -18.00 -2.83 -22.24
CA SER A 239 -16.96 -2.41 -23.19
C SER A 239 -16.30 -1.07 -22.83
N CYS A 240 -16.89 -0.27 -21.93
CA CYS A 240 -16.24 0.93 -21.38
C CYS A 240 -15.08 0.60 -20.41
N ARG A 241 -14.91 -0.67 -20.03
CA ARG A 241 -13.90 -1.23 -19.11
C ARG A 241 -13.93 -0.72 -17.67
N LYS A 242 -14.67 0.34 -17.34
CA LYS A 242 -14.74 0.90 -15.97
C LYS A 242 -15.10 -0.17 -14.95
N TRP A 243 -16.19 -0.91 -15.18
CA TRP A 243 -16.65 -1.96 -14.27
C TRP A 243 -15.61 -3.04 -14.05
N LYS A 244 -14.92 -3.48 -15.10
CA LYS A 244 -13.92 -4.54 -15.01
C LYS A 244 -12.65 -4.10 -14.27
N ILE A 245 -12.30 -2.82 -14.34
CA ILE A 245 -11.11 -2.24 -13.69
C ILE A 245 -11.39 -1.91 -12.21
N SER A 246 -12.52 -1.27 -11.92
CA SER A 246 -12.84 -0.83 -10.55
C SER A 246 -13.61 -1.87 -9.74
N GLY A 247 -14.20 -2.89 -10.38
CA GLY A 247 -15.18 -3.81 -9.78
C GLY A 247 -16.52 -3.17 -9.45
N ILE A 248 -16.67 -1.87 -9.66
CA ILE A 248 -17.88 -1.11 -9.37
C ILE A 248 -18.69 -0.99 -10.66
N PRO A 249 -19.97 -1.42 -10.69
CA PRO A 249 -20.83 -1.26 -11.86
C PRO A 249 -20.78 0.17 -12.41
N CYS A 250 -20.47 0.30 -13.69
CA CYS A 250 -20.51 1.60 -14.36
C CYS A 250 -21.95 1.98 -14.72
N CYS A 251 -22.18 3.24 -15.07
CA CYS A 251 -23.50 3.73 -15.45
C CYS A 251 -24.19 2.88 -16.54
N HIS A 252 -23.45 2.37 -17.53
CA HIS A 252 -23.99 1.49 -18.57
C HIS A 252 -24.47 0.15 -17.99
N ALA A 253 -23.69 -0.44 -17.07
CA ALA A 253 -24.03 -1.68 -16.41
C ALA A 253 -25.26 -1.51 -15.50
N ILE A 254 -25.32 -0.41 -14.74
CA ILE A 254 -26.44 -0.07 -13.87
C ILE A 254 -27.74 0.05 -14.65
N VAL A 255 -27.71 0.65 -15.84
CA VAL A 255 -28.90 0.77 -16.71
C VAL A 255 -29.41 -0.61 -17.16
N ALA A 256 -28.50 -1.51 -17.52
CA ALA A 256 -28.85 -2.89 -17.88
C ALA A 256 -29.35 -3.70 -16.67
N MET A 257 -28.74 -3.51 -15.49
CA MET A 257 -29.19 -4.12 -14.22
C MET A 257 -30.61 -3.69 -13.86
N ASN A 258 -30.89 -2.38 -13.93
CA ASN A 258 -32.21 -1.83 -13.67
C ASN A 258 -33.26 -2.39 -14.64
N TYR A 259 -32.93 -2.54 -15.93
CA TYR A 259 -33.82 -3.19 -16.90
C TYR A 259 -34.14 -4.64 -16.51
N TYR A 260 -33.16 -5.36 -15.96
CA TYR A 260 -33.29 -6.76 -15.57
C TYR A 260 -33.76 -6.97 -14.12
N ASN A 261 -34.10 -5.88 -13.39
CA ASN A 261 -34.46 -5.88 -11.96
C ASN A 261 -33.40 -6.49 -11.03
N GLU A 262 -32.12 -6.25 -11.33
CA GLU A 262 -30.98 -6.66 -10.50
C GLU A 262 -30.47 -5.47 -9.68
N ASP A 263 -30.16 -5.67 -8.40
CA ASP A 263 -29.53 -4.62 -7.58
C ASP A 263 -28.03 -4.51 -7.90
N PRO A 264 -27.51 -3.35 -8.34
CA PRO A 264 -26.09 -3.14 -8.59
C PRO A 264 -25.18 -3.49 -7.40
N LYS A 265 -25.69 -3.37 -6.16
CA LYS A 265 -24.92 -3.71 -4.94
C LYS A 265 -24.53 -5.18 -4.88
N ASN A 266 -25.31 -6.08 -5.49
CA ASN A 266 -25.01 -7.51 -5.54
C ASN A 266 -23.78 -7.85 -6.38
N PHE A 267 -23.32 -6.90 -7.21
CA PHE A 267 -22.13 -7.05 -8.05
C PHE A 267 -20.88 -6.41 -7.45
N ILE A 268 -20.98 -5.86 -6.24
CA ILE A 268 -19.83 -5.30 -5.53
C ILE A 268 -18.98 -6.44 -4.94
N PRO A 269 -17.67 -6.52 -5.27
CA PRO A 269 -16.80 -7.57 -4.76
C PRO A 269 -16.71 -7.60 -3.24
N SER A 270 -16.51 -8.80 -2.68
CA SER A 270 -16.44 -9.01 -1.22
C SER A 270 -15.33 -8.20 -0.55
N CYS A 271 -14.23 -7.91 -1.26
CA CYS A 271 -13.13 -7.09 -0.75
C CYS A 271 -13.54 -5.65 -0.37
N PHE A 272 -14.69 -5.18 -0.85
CA PHE A 272 -15.27 -3.87 -0.51
C PHE A 272 -16.34 -3.94 0.59
N THR A 273 -16.52 -5.09 1.23
CA THR A 273 -17.53 -5.27 2.28
C THR A 273 -16.98 -4.94 3.66
N ARG A 274 -17.89 -4.66 4.58
CA ARG A 274 -17.60 -4.51 6.01
C ARG A 274 -16.82 -5.70 6.56
N SER A 275 -17.24 -6.93 6.22
CA SER A 275 -16.61 -8.16 6.73
C SER A 275 -15.11 -8.22 6.42
N THR A 276 -14.71 -7.85 5.19
CA THR A 276 -13.29 -7.80 4.81
C THR A 276 -12.56 -6.62 5.45
N TYR A 277 -13.22 -5.47 5.60
CA TYR A 277 -12.66 -4.34 6.34
C TYR A 277 -12.36 -4.70 7.81
N GLU A 278 -13.30 -5.35 8.49
CA GLU A 278 -13.13 -5.84 9.87
C GLU A 278 -11.99 -6.86 9.95
N ALA A 279 -11.95 -7.83 9.03
CA ALA A 279 -10.87 -8.81 8.96
C ALA A 279 -9.49 -8.16 8.75
N THR A 280 -9.41 -7.09 7.94
CA THR A 280 -8.16 -6.38 7.64
C THR A 280 -7.53 -5.76 8.89
N TYR A 281 -8.36 -5.19 9.77
CA TYR A 281 -7.91 -4.51 10.99
C TYR A 281 -8.09 -5.35 12.26
N ALA A 282 -8.53 -6.61 12.16
CA ALA A 282 -8.83 -7.46 13.31
C ALA A 282 -7.61 -7.69 14.21
N ALA A 283 -6.43 -7.85 13.61
CA ALA A 283 -5.18 -8.04 14.33
C ALA A 283 -4.82 -6.80 15.17
N MET A 284 -4.18 -7.04 16.32
CA MET A 284 -3.65 -5.97 17.15
C MET A 284 -2.14 -5.90 17.01
N ILE A 285 -1.63 -4.66 16.91
CA ILE A 285 -0.24 -4.37 17.23
C ILE A 285 -0.20 -4.11 18.73
N TYR A 286 0.39 -5.01 19.49
CA TYR A 286 0.49 -4.97 20.94
C TYR A 286 1.54 -3.95 21.40
N PRO A 287 1.32 -3.34 22.57
CA PRO A 287 2.31 -2.48 23.21
C PRO A 287 3.56 -3.29 23.56
N VAL A 288 4.68 -2.59 23.64
CA VAL A 288 6.02 -3.15 23.81
C VAL A 288 6.65 -2.47 25.02
N ASN A 289 7.41 -3.21 25.83
CA ASN A 289 8.06 -2.61 27.00
C ASN A 289 9.13 -1.59 26.61
N GLY A 290 9.52 -0.72 27.55
CA GLY A 290 10.68 0.16 27.38
C GLY A 290 12.01 -0.57 27.59
N GLN A 291 13.11 0.07 27.14
CA GLN A 291 14.46 -0.52 27.12
C GLN A 291 14.98 -1.09 28.45
N LEU A 292 14.44 -0.60 29.57
CA LEU A 292 14.79 -1.05 30.92
C LEU A 292 14.32 -2.47 31.22
N LEU A 293 13.34 -2.97 30.49
CA LEU A 293 12.72 -4.29 30.70
C LEU A 293 13.04 -5.29 29.58
N TRP A 294 13.81 -4.88 28.57
CA TRP A 294 14.19 -5.79 27.48
C TRP A 294 15.22 -6.79 27.98
N GLU A 295 15.00 -8.06 27.63
CA GLU A 295 15.99 -9.10 27.83
C GLU A 295 17.21 -8.81 26.96
N LYS A 296 18.40 -9.03 27.53
CA LYS A 296 19.65 -8.95 26.77
C LYS A 296 19.84 -10.26 26.04
N THR A 297 19.87 -10.18 24.72
CA THR A 297 20.11 -11.32 23.87
C THR A 297 21.58 -11.73 23.85
N SER A 298 21.86 -12.98 23.45
CA SER A 298 23.22 -13.49 23.29
C SER A 298 23.83 -13.17 21.92
N PHE A 299 23.14 -12.40 21.08
CA PHE A 299 23.64 -12.00 19.76
C PHE A 299 24.81 -11.02 19.90
N VAL A 300 25.65 -10.97 18.87
CA VAL A 300 26.75 -10.00 18.82
C VAL A 300 26.17 -8.59 18.62
N ASP A 301 26.69 -7.62 19.38
CA ASP A 301 26.33 -6.21 19.26
C ASP A 301 26.46 -5.72 17.81
N VAL A 302 25.38 -5.12 17.29
CA VAL A 302 25.41 -4.46 15.99
C VAL A 302 26.11 -3.11 16.14
N LEU A 303 27.03 -2.82 15.25
CA LEU A 303 27.68 -1.51 15.17
C LEU A 303 26.92 -0.60 14.19
N PRO A 304 26.85 0.71 14.45
CA PRO A 304 26.27 1.62 13.48
C PRO A 304 27.09 1.64 12.18
N PRO A 305 26.44 1.82 11.03
CA PRO A 305 27.14 2.02 9.77
C PRO A 305 27.99 3.29 9.83
N LEU A 306 29.10 3.30 9.08
CA LEU A 306 29.88 4.52 8.91
C LEU A 306 29.03 5.53 8.12
N ILE A 307 28.82 6.72 8.66
CA ILE A 307 27.91 7.70 8.04
C ILE A 307 28.57 8.30 6.80
N ARG A 308 27.98 8.06 5.62
CA ARG A 308 28.40 8.72 4.38
C ARG A 308 28.12 10.23 4.44
N LYS A 309 29.16 11.07 4.34
CA LYS A 309 28.98 12.52 4.17
C LYS A 309 28.53 12.83 2.74
N LEU A 310 27.26 13.17 2.55
CA LEU A 310 26.77 13.63 1.26
C LEU A 310 27.31 15.03 0.92
N PRO A 311 27.65 15.31 -0.35
CA PRO A 311 27.77 16.68 -0.83
C PRO A 311 26.44 17.40 -0.57
N GLY A 312 26.47 18.53 0.13
CA GLY A 312 25.26 19.28 0.46
C GLY A 312 24.45 19.61 -0.80
N ARG A 313 23.12 19.60 -0.69
CA ARG A 313 22.21 20.02 -1.77
C ARG A 313 22.72 21.35 -2.35
N PRO A 314 22.95 21.48 -3.68
CA PRO A 314 23.37 22.74 -4.27
C PRO A 314 22.41 23.85 -3.83
N LYS A 315 22.95 24.93 -3.27
CA LYS A 315 22.13 26.08 -2.85
C LYS A 315 21.38 26.59 -4.08
N LYS A 316 20.05 26.57 -4.06
CA LYS A 316 19.22 27.39 -4.97
C LYS A 316 19.42 28.86 -4.56
N LYS A 317 20.49 29.50 -5.03
CA LYS A 317 20.59 30.96 -5.08
C LYS A 317 21.24 31.37 -6.40
N ARG A 318 20.42 31.89 -7.31
CA ARG A 318 20.85 33.00 -8.15
C ARG A 318 20.98 34.19 -7.20
N LYS A 319 22.20 34.69 -6.97
CA LYS A 319 22.36 36.05 -6.47
C LYS A 319 21.84 36.95 -7.61
N LEU A 320 20.78 37.71 -7.36
CA LEU A 320 20.57 38.93 -8.12
C LEU A 320 21.67 39.87 -7.64
N GLU A 321 22.60 40.20 -8.54
CA GLU A 321 23.50 41.32 -8.36
C GLU A 321 22.62 42.58 -8.31
N ALA A 322 22.85 43.40 -7.29
CA ALA A 322 22.24 44.71 -7.13
C ALA A 322 23.16 45.77 -7.73
#